data_AF-A0A554FVA3-F1
#
_entry.id   AF-A0A554FVA3-F1
#
_cell.length_a   1.000
_cell.length_b   1.000
_cell.length_c   1.000
_cell.angle_alpha   90.00
_cell.angle_beta   90.00
_cell.angle_gamma   90.00
#
_symmetry.space_group_name_H-M   'P 1'
#
loop_
_entity.id
_entity.type
_entity.pdbx_description
1 polymer ?
#
loop_
_entity_poly.entity_id
_entity_poly.type
_entity_poly.pdbx_seq_one_letter_code
_entity_poly.pdbx_strand_id
1 'polypeptide(L)'
;MDRRCALREGRCATQLGCKAWESCSDDHTCVVAAGRCTTAADCQAHESCDDTTKRCVLQPNRCNTTADCGSGSLWGVSCAANNQCLDARPPAGNDILLLGTLSEGACYMDAVSSILTPTQVQVGFGCGTVGFKLAPNGRIYYIDRDASPDQLKIFVPDSFKNEKGIRTYPSDPARNDIVIPTPKCGTGNVVEYLMQAGTGGIAYRCADTMNSSREYYTLQGAVLTSAYSPVAWNADDFILAYRDSYTTMFVLTPDRTAIQVTGLPTRPPISISARAHPTGFLFATFDYLQGGPEQLWHIDHQGVATLKGTYGDFPREAPWRTGGILDSEGALYSMSSITSPKFVDLIVKRAFDGSTGTVVYSEASAPEDVNYTSNFTRLFNLIHASTLFSGP
;
A
#
# COMPACT_ATOMS: atom_id res chain seq x y z
N MET A 1 -11.09 -30.19 68.83
CA MET A 1 -11.73 -30.79 67.63
C MET A 1 -12.62 -29.73 67.02
N ASP A 2 -12.23 -29.25 65.85
CA ASP A 2 -12.93 -28.17 65.15
C ASP A 2 -14.13 -28.75 64.39
N ARG A 3 -15.35 -28.47 64.85
CA ARG A 3 -16.62 -28.97 64.26
C ARG A 3 -17.25 -27.94 63.33
N ARG A 4 -16.47 -27.45 62.36
CA ARG A 4 -16.97 -26.51 61.35
C ARG A 4 -17.47 -27.26 60.12
N CYS A 5 -18.69 -26.94 59.68
CA CYS A 5 -19.21 -27.37 58.39
C CYS A 5 -18.43 -26.63 57.28
N ALA A 6 -17.86 -27.37 56.35
CA ALA A 6 -17.24 -26.83 55.14
C ALA A 6 -18.11 -27.13 53.91
N LEU A 7 -18.06 -26.25 52.91
CA LEU A 7 -18.68 -26.50 51.63
C LEU A 7 -18.01 -27.70 50.95
N ARG A 8 -18.80 -28.50 50.21
CA ARG A 8 -18.26 -29.61 49.40
C ARG A 8 -17.45 -29.03 48.24
N GLU A 9 -16.49 -29.80 47.73
CA GLU A 9 -15.75 -29.43 46.52
C GLU A 9 -16.72 -29.15 45.35
N GLY A 10 -16.47 -28.07 44.61
CA GLY A 10 -17.35 -27.58 43.54
C GLY A 10 -18.61 -26.84 44.02
N ARG A 11 -18.81 -26.63 45.33
CA ARG A 11 -19.91 -25.83 45.88
C ARG A 11 -19.42 -24.49 46.41
N CYS A 12 -20.27 -23.48 46.33
CA CYS A 12 -19.95 -22.11 46.72
C CYS A 12 -21.12 -21.44 47.44
N ALA A 13 -20.82 -20.66 48.49
CA ALA A 13 -21.81 -19.76 49.09
C ALA A 13 -21.79 -18.39 48.39
N THR A 14 -20.61 -17.97 47.92
CA THR A 14 -20.36 -16.73 47.20
C THR A 14 -19.27 -16.96 46.16
N GLN A 15 -19.00 -15.96 45.31
CA GLN A 15 -17.93 -15.99 44.33
C GLN A 15 -16.54 -16.33 44.92
N LEU A 16 -16.28 -15.96 46.18
CA LEU A 16 -15.00 -16.24 46.86
C LEU A 16 -14.76 -17.74 47.09
N GLY A 17 -15.81 -18.57 47.00
CA GLY A 17 -15.71 -20.03 47.14
C GLY A 17 -15.27 -20.75 45.86
N CYS A 18 -15.21 -20.06 44.72
CA CYS A 18 -14.83 -20.64 43.43
C CYS A 18 -13.43 -20.21 42.99
N LYS A 19 -12.84 -20.93 42.03
CA LYS A 19 -11.56 -20.53 41.42
C LYS A 19 -11.75 -19.22 40.65
N ALA A 20 -10.65 -18.50 40.41
CA ALA A 20 -10.67 -17.20 39.73
C ALA A 20 -11.22 -17.23 38.28
N TRP A 21 -11.40 -18.41 37.69
CA TRP A 21 -11.98 -18.63 36.36
C TRP A 21 -13.38 -19.28 36.39
N GLU A 22 -13.91 -19.52 37.59
CA GLU A 22 -15.26 -20.04 37.83
C GLU A 22 -16.17 -18.92 38.35
N SER A 23 -17.48 -19.10 38.24
CA SER A 23 -18.51 -18.26 38.85
C SER A 23 -19.39 -19.11 39.76
N CYS A 24 -19.85 -18.54 40.87
CA CYS A 24 -20.83 -19.20 41.71
C CYS A 24 -22.23 -19.08 41.10
N SER A 25 -22.85 -20.19 40.69
CA SER A 25 -24.21 -20.20 40.17
C SER A 25 -25.25 -20.04 41.29
N ASP A 26 -26.50 -19.75 40.90
CA ASP A 26 -27.64 -19.65 41.82
C ASP A 26 -27.90 -20.98 42.56
N ASP A 27 -27.52 -22.11 41.97
CA ASP A 27 -27.56 -23.45 42.60
C ASP A 27 -26.36 -23.71 43.53
N HIS A 28 -25.60 -22.67 43.89
CA HIS A 28 -24.42 -22.76 44.75
C HIS A 28 -23.36 -23.72 44.22
N THR A 29 -23.18 -23.76 42.89
CA THR A 29 -22.18 -24.61 42.22
C THR A 29 -21.17 -23.74 41.49
N CYS A 30 -19.88 -24.07 41.60
CA CYS A 30 -18.85 -23.40 40.81
C CYS A 30 -18.95 -23.90 39.37
N VAL A 31 -19.31 -23.00 38.46
CA VAL A 31 -19.40 -23.24 37.02
C VAL A 31 -18.36 -22.40 36.30
N VAL A 32 -17.98 -22.78 35.08
CA VAL A 32 -17.03 -21.98 34.28
C VAL A 32 -17.61 -20.58 34.04
N ALA A 33 -16.84 -19.53 34.34
CA ALA A 33 -17.29 -18.17 34.13
C ALA A 33 -17.36 -17.81 32.63
N ALA A 34 -18.19 -16.84 32.24
CA ALA A 34 -18.26 -16.38 30.86
C ALA A 34 -16.88 -15.93 30.32
N GLY A 35 -16.49 -16.39 29.13
CA GLY A 35 -15.17 -16.14 28.54
C GLY A 35 -14.03 -16.95 29.17
N ARG A 36 -14.33 -17.88 30.09
CA ARG A 36 -13.39 -18.84 30.66
C ARG A 36 -13.66 -20.24 30.13
N CYS A 37 -12.71 -21.15 30.35
CA CYS A 37 -12.80 -22.50 29.83
C CYS A 37 -12.02 -23.51 30.69
N THR A 38 -12.46 -24.76 30.66
CA THR A 38 -11.70 -25.94 31.10
C THR A 38 -11.22 -26.76 29.91
N THR A 39 -11.99 -26.75 28.82
CA THR A 39 -11.69 -27.41 27.55
C THR A 39 -12.14 -26.52 26.38
N ALA A 40 -11.75 -26.86 25.15
CA ALA A 40 -12.20 -26.13 23.96
C ALA A 40 -13.73 -26.15 23.76
N ALA A 41 -14.44 -27.15 24.30
CA ALA A 41 -15.90 -27.25 24.20
C ALA A 41 -16.64 -26.15 24.98
N ASP A 42 -15.95 -25.49 25.92
CA ASP A 42 -16.49 -24.37 26.69
C ASP A 42 -16.42 -23.03 25.91
N CYS A 43 -15.71 -23.00 24.79
CA CYS A 43 -15.49 -21.80 23.98
C CYS A 43 -16.35 -21.81 22.70
N GLN A 44 -16.45 -20.65 22.04
CA GLN A 44 -17.07 -20.58 20.71
C GLN A 44 -16.26 -21.39 19.68
N ALA A 45 -16.90 -21.80 18.58
CA ALA A 45 -16.28 -22.68 17.58
C ALA A 45 -14.99 -22.12 16.95
N HIS A 46 -14.84 -20.79 16.93
CA HIS A 46 -13.67 -20.06 16.41
C HIS A 46 -12.69 -19.60 17.49
N GLU A 47 -12.87 -20.09 18.72
CA GLU A 47 -12.00 -19.84 19.88
C GLU A 47 -11.33 -21.16 20.32
N SER A 48 -10.32 -21.03 21.17
CA SER A 48 -9.59 -22.14 21.78
C SER A 48 -9.40 -21.86 23.27
N CYS A 49 -9.31 -22.90 24.08
CA CYS A 49 -9.06 -22.74 25.49
C CYS A 49 -7.56 -22.59 25.76
N ASP A 50 -7.14 -21.43 26.29
CA ASP A 50 -5.80 -21.29 26.84
C ASP A 50 -5.76 -21.97 28.22
N ASP A 51 -5.06 -23.11 28.29
CA ASP A 51 -4.99 -23.91 29.51
C ASP A 51 -4.26 -23.23 30.68
N THR A 52 -3.44 -22.22 30.41
CA THR A 52 -2.69 -21.50 31.44
C THR A 52 -3.56 -20.41 32.07
N THR A 53 -4.21 -19.60 31.24
CA THR A 53 -5.03 -18.48 31.71
C THR A 53 -6.50 -18.86 31.94
N LYS A 54 -6.89 -20.06 31.48
CA LYS A 54 -8.27 -20.58 31.46
C LYS A 54 -9.23 -19.62 30.77
N ARG A 55 -8.79 -18.98 29.69
CA ARG A 55 -9.59 -18.03 28.87
C ARG A 55 -9.86 -18.63 27.50
N CYS A 56 -11.05 -18.34 26.98
CA CYS A 56 -11.30 -18.51 25.56
C CYS A 56 -10.54 -17.43 24.80
N VAL A 57 -9.63 -17.86 23.92
CA VAL A 57 -8.83 -16.98 23.07
C VAL A 57 -9.13 -17.30 21.61
N LEU A 58 -9.17 -16.27 20.77
CA LEU A 58 -9.43 -16.43 19.35
C LEU A 58 -8.40 -17.37 18.71
N GLN A 59 -8.87 -18.27 17.86
CA GLN A 59 -7.97 -19.07 17.02
C GLN A 59 -7.26 -18.14 16.01
N PRO A 60 -6.11 -18.56 15.44
CA PRO A 60 -5.45 -17.80 14.38
C PRO A 60 -6.41 -17.48 13.22
N ASN A 61 -6.39 -16.22 12.77
CA ASN A 61 -7.23 -15.69 11.69
C ASN A 61 -8.75 -15.72 11.98
N ARG A 62 -9.15 -15.73 13.25
CA ARG A 62 -10.56 -15.64 13.68
C ARG A 62 -10.86 -14.36 14.43
N CYS A 63 -12.15 -14.01 14.48
CA CYS A 63 -12.63 -12.78 15.09
C CYS A 63 -14.03 -12.90 15.69
N ASN A 64 -14.30 -12.09 16.70
CA ASN A 64 -15.64 -11.77 17.18
C ASN A 64 -16.13 -10.44 16.59
N THR A 65 -15.21 -9.52 16.33
CA THR A 65 -15.41 -8.19 15.78
C THR A 65 -14.30 -7.85 14.80
N THR A 66 -14.51 -6.84 13.95
CA THR A 66 -13.47 -6.35 13.03
C THR A 66 -12.18 -5.94 13.74
N ALA A 67 -12.25 -5.47 15.00
CA ALA A 67 -11.08 -5.08 15.78
C ALA A 67 -10.13 -6.27 16.08
N ASP A 68 -10.65 -7.50 16.06
CA ASP A 68 -9.86 -8.70 16.35
C ASP A 68 -8.96 -9.13 15.17
N CYS A 69 -9.26 -8.64 13.96
CA CYS A 69 -8.57 -9.06 12.75
C CYS A 69 -7.19 -8.42 12.52
N GLY A 70 -6.69 -7.69 13.52
CA GLY A 70 -5.39 -7.04 13.47
C GLY A 70 -5.39 -5.81 12.55
N SER A 71 -4.62 -4.78 12.90
CA SER A 71 -4.46 -3.56 12.08
C SER A 71 -3.46 -3.75 10.93
N GLY A 72 -3.29 -4.98 10.45
CA GLY A 72 -2.18 -5.37 9.58
C GLY A 72 -2.46 -5.30 8.09
N SER A 73 -3.69 -4.98 7.65
CA SER A 73 -4.07 -4.88 6.23
C SER A 73 -4.28 -3.42 5.82
N LEU A 74 -3.74 -3.00 4.67
CA LEU A 74 -3.87 -1.64 4.11
C LEU A 74 -5.30 -1.23 3.81
N TRP A 75 -6.11 -2.20 3.43
CA TRP A 75 -7.47 -1.96 2.90
C TRP A 75 -8.52 -2.18 3.99
N GLY A 76 -8.06 -2.27 5.24
CA GLY A 76 -8.84 -2.73 6.35
C GLY A 76 -8.91 -4.25 6.44
N VAL A 77 -9.34 -4.68 7.61
CA VAL A 77 -9.77 -6.04 7.88
C VAL A 77 -11.26 -6.00 8.19
N SER A 78 -11.97 -7.09 7.91
CA SER A 78 -13.35 -7.24 8.37
C SER A 78 -13.55 -8.60 8.98
N CYS A 79 -14.41 -8.66 10.00
CA CYS A 79 -14.84 -9.94 10.53
C CYS A 79 -16.02 -10.46 9.71
N ALA A 80 -15.81 -11.55 8.97
CA ALA A 80 -16.88 -12.20 8.23
C ALA A 80 -17.92 -12.84 9.15
N ALA A 81 -19.11 -13.12 8.61
CA ALA A 81 -20.18 -13.81 9.32
C ALA A 81 -19.79 -15.22 9.81
N ASN A 82 -18.72 -15.83 9.26
CA ASN A 82 -18.17 -17.10 9.71
C ASN A 82 -16.98 -16.94 10.67
N ASN A 83 -16.84 -15.76 11.28
CA ASN A 83 -15.80 -15.41 12.23
C ASN A 83 -14.37 -15.53 11.67
N GLN A 84 -14.21 -15.45 10.35
CA GLN A 84 -12.89 -15.35 9.72
C GLN A 84 -12.54 -13.89 9.51
N CYS A 85 -11.27 -13.58 9.74
CA CYS A 85 -10.73 -12.32 9.29
C CYS A 85 -10.56 -12.36 7.78
N LEU A 86 -11.25 -11.41 7.13
CA LEU A 86 -11.06 -11.13 5.72
C LEU A 86 -10.09 -9.96 5.61
N ASP A 87 -8.94 -10.22 5.00
CA ASP A 87 -8.14 -9.16 4.43
C ASP A 87 -8.96 -8.54 3.31
N ALA A 88 -9.30 -7.26 3.45
CA ALA A 88 -9.78 -6.53 2.30
C ALA A 88 -8.67 -6.59 1.25
N ARG A 89 -8.97 -7.17 0.10
CA ARG A 89 -8.10 -7.05 -1.07
C ARG A 89 -8.22 -5.61 -1.59
N PRO A 90 -7.18 -5.07 -2.24
CA PRO A 90 -7.34 -3.81 -2.95
C PRO A 90 -8.56 -3.94 -3.87
N PRO A 91 -9.46 -2.95 -3.94
CA PRO A 91 -10.60 -2.99 -4.85
C PRO A 91 -10.07 -3.15 -6.28
N ALA A 92 -10.12 -4.38 -6.81
CA ALA A 92 -9.72 -4.78 -8.16
C ALA A 92 -8.38 -4.22 -8.70
N GLY A 93 -7.41 -3.86 -7.83
CA GLY A 93 -6.14 -3.25 -8.27
C GLY A 93 -6.21 -1.75 -8.61
N ASN A 94 -7.28 -1.06 -8.23
CA ASN A 94 -7.53 0.35 -8.59
C ASN A 94 -7.06 1.35 -7.55
N ASP A 95 -6.50 0.88 -6.45
CA ASP A 95 -6.20 1.78 -5.36
C ASP A 95 -4.94 2.62 -5.62
N ILE A 96 -4.93 3.81 -5.02
CA ILE A 96 -3.80 4.71 -4.99
C ILE A 96 -3.28 4.71 -3.55
N LEU A 97 -2.02 4.34 -3.41
CA LEU A 97 -1.34 4.34 -2.13
C LEU A 97 -0.62 5.66 -1.93
N LEU A 98 -0.71 6.15 -0.70
CA LEU A 98 0.04 7.28 -0.17
C LEU A 98 1.25 6.73 0.56
N LEU A 99 2.45 7.19 0.21
CA LEU A 99 3.68 6.96 0.97
C LEU A 99 4.21 8.27 1.50
N GLY A 100 4.56 8.33 2.77
CA GLY A 100 5.31 9.45 3.33
C GLY A 100 5.55 9.26 4.82
N THR A 101 5.82 10.33 5.55
CA THR A 101 6.28 10.26 6.94
C THR A 101 5.14 10.42 7.95
N LEU A 102 5.28 9.76 9.09
CA LEU A 102 4.36 9.86 10.23
C LEU A 102 4.70 11.02 11.17
N SER A 103 5.80 11.70 10.88
CA SER A 103 6.26 12.92 11.53
C SER A 103 7.00 13.73 10.50
N GLU A 104 6.60 14.99 10.33
CA GLU A 104 7.22 15.90 9.39
C GLU A 104 8.76 15.88 9.50
N GLY A 105 9.44 15.67 8.37
CA GLY A 105 10.89 15.63 8.27
C GLY A 105 11.57 14.35 8.75
N ALA A 106 10.84 13.33 9.20
CA ALA A 106 11.40 12.09 9.73
C ALA A 106 11.26 10.90 8.75
N CYS A 107 12.11 10.86 7.72
CA CYS A 107 12.11 9.81 6.68
C CYS A 107 12.34 8.37 7.21
N TYR A 108 12.74 8.20 8.48
CA TYR A 108 12.90 6.90 9.12
C TYR A 108 11.61 6.42 9.81
N MET A 109 10.51 7.15 9.63
CA MET A 109 9.17 6.81 10.11
C MET A 109 8.19 6.84 8.95
N ASP A 110 8.60 6.29 7.81
CA ASP A 110 7.81 6.23 6.60
C ASP A 110 6.70 5.20 6.74
N ALA A 111 5.56 5.50 6.15
CA ALA A 111 4.38 4.67 6.18
C ALA A 111 3.64 4.74 4.86
N VAL A 112 2.83 3.71 4.64
CA VAL A 112 1.95 3.63 3.49
C VAL A 112 0.50 3.47 3.92
N SER A 113 -0.41 4.18 3.25
CA SER A 113 -1.86 4.03 3.45
C SER A 113 -2.62 4.08 2.14
N SER A 114 -3.84 3.56 2.18
CA SER A 114 -4.85 3.73 1.13
C SER A 114 -5.29 5.18 1.02
N ILE A 115 -5.47 5.72 -0.19
CA ILE A 115 -6.17 7.01 -0.35
C ILE A 115 -7.65 6.93 0.11
N LEU A 116 -8.25 5.73 0.10
CA LEU A 116 -9.63 5.49 0.54
C LEU A 116 -9.74 5.38 2.07
N THR A 117 -8.68 4.92 2.72
CA THR A 117 -8.56 4.82 4.17
C THR A 117 -7.22 5.40 4.64
N PRO A 118 -6.98 6.71 4.45
CA PRO A 118 -5.67 7.33 4.69
C PRO A 118 -5.28 7.26 6.17
N THR A 119 -6.26 6.98 7.03
CA THR A 119 -6.08 6.80 8.46
C THR A 119 -5.54 5.43 8.89
N GLN A 120 -5.44 4.49 7.96
CA GLN A 120 -4.90 3.16 8.21
C GLN A 120 -3.55 3.02 7.53
N VAL A 121 -2.49 3.05 8.33
CA VAL A 121 -1.13 2.94 7.83
C VAL A 121 -0.53 1.57 8.10
N GLN A 122 0.40 1.19 7.24
CA GLN A 122 1.42 0.19 7.52
C GLN A 122 2.79 0.86 7.60
N VAL A 123 3.63 0.35 8.48
CA VAL A 123 4.98 0.85 8.76
C VAL A 123 6.01 -0.23 8.49
N GLY A 124 7.27 0.18 8.41
CA GLY A 124 8.37 -0.71 8.01
C GLY A 124 9.11 -0.19 6.78
N PHE A 125 9.16 1.13 6.59
CA PHE A 125 10.01 1.76 5.58
C PHE A 125 11.11 2.59 6.22
N GLY A 126 12.27 2.63 5.54
CA GLY A 126 13.38 3.54 5.83
C GLY A 126 13.40 4.75 4.90
N CYS A 127 14.39 5.62 5.08
CA CYS A 127 14.53 6.88 4.35
C CYS A 127 14.80 6.72 2.86
N GLY A 128 15.48 5.64 2.47
CA GLY A 128 15.96 5.40 1.11
C GLY A 128 14.95 4.68 0.22
N THR A 129 13.69 4.56 0.63
CA THR A 129 12.71 3.73 -0.07
C THR A 129 12.09 4.48 -1.26
N VAL A 130 12.13 3.89 -2.46
CA VAL A 130 11.65 4.51 -3.71
C VAL A 130 11.00 3.52 -4.67
N GLY A 131 10.38 4.02 -5.74
CA GLY A 131 9.96 3.19 -6.88
C GLY A 131 8.80 2.24 -6.56
N PHE A 132 7.89 2.63 -5.69
CA PHE A 132 6.81 1.77 -5.22
C PHE A 132 5.86 1.30 -6.33
N LYS A 133 5.43 0.03 -6.26
CA LYS A 133 4.39 -0.56 -7.12
C LYS A 133 3.52 -1.52 -6.32
N LEU A 134 2.21 -1.48 -6.57
CA LEU A 134 1.25 -2.43 -5.98
C LEU A 134 1.05 -3.61 -6.93
N ALA A 135 1.41 -4.82 -6.51
CA ALA A 135 1.18 -6.00 -7.32
C ALA A 135 -0.29 -6.42 -7.37
N PRO A 136 -0.72 -7.16 -8.41
CA PRO A 136 -2.10 -7.68 -8.52
C PRO A 136 -2.54 -8.53 -7.31
N ASN A 137 -1.59 -9.12 -6.58
CA ASN A 137 -1.85 -9.88 -5.35
C ASN A 137 -1.90 -9.00 -4.08
N GLY A 138 -1.85 -7.67 -4.22
CA GLY A 138 -1.90 -6.71 -3.11
C GLY A 138 -0.58 -6.48 -2.38
N ARG A 139 0.53 -7.09 -2.82
CA ARG A 139 1.85 -6.87 -2.20
C ARG A 139 2.51 -5.60 -2.75
N ILE A 140 3.20 -4.86 -1.88
CA ILE A 140 3.96 -3.66 -2.27
C ILE A 140 5.40 -4.05 -2.58
N TYR A 141 5.86 -3.68 -3.77
CA TYR A 141 7.25 -3.77 -4.19
C TYR A 141 7.88 -2.39 -4.15
N TYR A 142 9.16 -2.31 -3.82
CA TYR A 142 9.91 -1.05 -3.77
C TYR A 142 11.41 -1.30 -3.87
N ILE A 143 12.18 -0.26 -4.16
CA ILE A 143 13.64 -0.27 -4.11
C ILE A 143 14.07 0.32 -2.77
N ASP A 144 14.82 -0.46 -1.99
CA ASP A 144 15.48 -0.05 -0.77
C ASP A 144 16.89 0.49 -1.08
N ARG A 145 17.09 1.81 -0.95
CA ARG A 145 18.40 2.46 -1.08
C ARG A 145 19.13 2.67 0.26
N ASP A 146 18.52 2.26 1.37
CA ASP A 146 19.24 2.19 2.65
C ASP A 146 20.12 0.92 2.71
N ALA A 147 19.78 -0.08 1.89
CA ALA A 147 20.63 -1.23 1.61
C ALA A 147 21.85 -0.86 0.75
N SER A 148 22.96 -1.59 0.93
CA SER A 148 24.14 -1.46 0.07
C SER A 148 24.53 -2.84 -0.49
N PRO A 149 24.34 -3.09 -1.80
CA PRO A 149 23.78 -2.20 -2.83
C PRO A 149 22.25 -2.00 -2.69
N ASP A 150 21.67 -1.08 -3.47
CA ASP A 150 20.21 -0.88 -3.54
C ASP A 150 19.50 -2.18 -3.96
N GLN A 151 18.44 -2.57 -3.24
CA GLN A 151 17.75 -3.85 -3.43
C GLN A 151 16.28 -3.68 -3.80
N LEU A 152 15.79 -4.52 -4.71
CA LEU A 152 14.35 -4.69 -4.90
C LEU A 152 13.80 -5.56 -3.77
N LYS A 153 12.79 -5.07 -3.05
CA LYS A 153 12.16 -5.78 -1.93
C LYS A 153 10.66 -5.88 -2.10
N ILE A 154 10.08 -6.86 -1.41
CA ILE A 154 8.64 -6.90 -1.13
C ILE A 154 8.43 -6.55 0.33
N PHE A 155 7.61 -5.53 0.54
CA PHE A 155 7.23 -5.06 1.85
C PHE A 155 6.48 -6.13 2.65
N VAL A 156 6.85 -6.25 3.92
CA VAL A 156 6.21 -7.04 4.96
C VAL A 156 5.91 -6.08 6.11
N PRO A 157 4.62 -5.77 6.36
CA PRO A 157 4.26 -4.80 7.38
C PRO A 157 4.85 -5.13 8.74
N ASP A 158 5.53 -4.15 9.33
CA ASP A 158 5.98 -4.23 10.70
C ASP A 158 4.85 -3.91 11.69
N SER A 159 5.07 -4.28 12.94
CA SER A 159 4.26 -3.84 14.06
C SER A 159 4.99 -2.81 14.89
N PHE A 160 4.27 -1.80 15.37
CA PHE A 160 4.78 -0.91 16.39
C PHE A 160 5.09 -1.69 17.69
N LYS A 161 6.29 -1.50 18.23
CA LYS A 161 6.65 -2.11 19.53
C LYS A 161 5.94 -1.36 20.64
N ASN A 162 5.16 -2.05 21.48
CA ASN A 162 4.45 -1.44 22.62
C ASN A 162 5.14 -1.80 23.94
N GLU A 163 5.79 -0.84 24.57
CA GLU A 163 6.43 -1.01 25.87
C GLU A 163 5.87 0.00 26.87
N LYS A 164 5.28 -0.49 27.97
CA LYS A 164 4.66 0.35 29.02
C LYS A 164 3.62 1.34 28.48
N GLY A 165 2.89 0.95 27.43
CA GLY A 165 1.88 1.78 26.77
C GLY A 165 2.44 2.77 25.74
N ILE A 166 3.76 2.82 25.56
CA ILE A 166 4.42 3.62 24.54
C ILE A 166 4.66 2.73 23.34
N ARG A 167 4.04 3.09 22.22
CA ARG A 167 4.32 2.44 20.94
C ARG A 167 5.44 3.17 20.22
N THR A 168 6.42 2.43 19.71
CA THR A 168 7.58 2.96 19.01
C THR A 168 7.66 2.41 17.59
N TYR A 169 8.13 3.25 16.66
CA TYR A 169 8.39 2.86 15.29
C TYR A 169 9.45 1.73 15.25
N PRO A 170 9.37 0.79 14.30
CA PRO A 170 10.38 -0.27 14.14
C PRO A 170 11.80 0.30 14.07
N SER A 171 12.72 -0.27 14.85
CA SER A 171 14.11 0.19 14.89
C SER A 171 14.94 -0.21 13.66
N ASP A 172 14.43 -1.14 12.86
CA ASP A 172 15.07 -1.67 11.65
C ASP A 172 13.96 -2.04 10.64
N PRO A 173 13.31 -1.02 10.05
CA PRO A 173 12.02 -1.16 9.35
C PRO A 173 12.05 -2.06 8.12
N ALA A 174 13.20 -2.24 7.47
CA ALA A 174 13.30 -3.04 6.23
C ALA A 174 13.87 -4.44 6.46
N ARG A 175 13.96 -4.89 7.72
CA ARG A 175 14.67 -6.13 8.10
C ARG A 175 13.90 -7.40 7.76
N ASN A 176 12.59 -7.39 7.97
CA ASN A 176 11.70 -8.52 7.72
C ASN A 176 11.24 -8.62 6.25
N ASP A 177 11.55 -7.59 5.46
CA ASP A 177 11.18 -7.51 4.05
C ASP A 177 11.89 -8.55 3.19
N ILE A 178 11.19 -9.00 2.15
CA ILE A 178 11.66 -10.08 1.29
C ILE A 178 12.50 -9.49 0.17
N VAL A 179 13.81 -9.75 0.18
CA VAL A 179 14.72 -9.38 -0.92
C VAL A 179 14.40 -10.20 -2.16
N ILE A 180 14.22 -9.51 -3.29
CA ILE A 180 13.98 -10.12 -4.59
C ILE A 180 15.33 -10.25 -5.33
N PRO A 181 15.73 -11.48 -5.71
CA PRO A 181 16.99 -11.68 -6.42
C PRO A 181 17.03 -10.93 -7.76
N THR A 182 18.06 -10.10 -7.95
CA THR A 182 18.35 -9.35 -9.18
C THR A 182 19.73 -9.74 -9.74
N PRO A 183 19.91 -11.01 -10.17
CA PRO A 183 21.22 -11.59 -10.43
C PRO A 183 22.06 -10.84 -11.48
N LYS A 184 21.43 -10.09 -12.39
CA LYS A 184 22.14 -9.30 -13.41
C LYS A 184 22.83 -8.06 -12.86
N CYS A 185 22.37 -7.53 -11.72
CA CYS A 185 23.06 -6.42 -11.08
C CYS A 185 24.31 -6.90 -10.30
N GLY A 186 24.40 -8.19 -9.98
CA GLY A 186 25.51 -8.72 -9.18
C GLY A 186 25.62 -8.01 -7.83
N THR A 187 26.67 -7.21 -7.65
CA THR A 187 26.88 -6.36 -6.46
C THR A 187 26.51 -4.89 -6.70
N GLY A 188 25.95 -4.55 -7.85
CA GLY A 188 25.50 -3.21 -8.22
C GLY A 188 24.06 -2.92 -7.80
N ASN A 189 23.69 -1.64 -7.86
CA ASN A 189 22.38 -1.15 -7.43
C ASN A 189 21.28 -1.47 -8.44
N VAL A 190 20.09 -1.83 -7.95
CA VAL A 190 18.84 -1.78 -8.71
C VAL A 190 18.34 -0.34 -8.72
N VAL A 191 18.13 0.24 -9.91
CA VAL A 191 17.80 1.67 -10.03
C VAL A 191 16.36 1.94 -10.45
N GLU A 192 15.75 0.97 -11.11
CA GLU A 192 14.42 1.08 -11.66
C GLU A 192 13.84 -0.32 -11.88
N TYR A 193 12.53 -0.45 -11.81
CA TYR A 193 11.84 -1.65 -12.25
C TYR A 193 10.44 -1.34 -12.78
N LEU A 194 9.94 -2.30 -13.53
CA LEU A 194 8.62 -2.33 -14.14
C LEU A 194 7.90 -3.59 -13.68
N MET A 195 6.59 -3.49 -13.54
CA MET A 195 5.72 -4.60 -13.17
C MET A 195 4.69 -4.83 -14.27
N GLN A 196 4.48 -6.09 -14.63
CA GLN A 196 3.46 -6.53 -15.56
C GLN A 196 2.09 -6.56 -14.87
N ALA A 197 1.10 -5.93 -15.48
CA ALA A 197 -0.29 -6.03 -15.04
C ALA A 197 -0.81 -7.48 -15.10
N GLY A 198 -1.74 -7.82 -14.20
CA GLY A 198 -2.32 -9.16 -14.12
C GLY A 198 -1.40 -10.21 -13.47
N THR A 199 -0.18 -10.38 -13.96
CA THR A 199 0.74 -11.44 -13.50
C THR A 199 1.64 -10.99 -12.34
N GLY A 200 1.95 -9.70 -12.23
CA GLY A 200 2.96 -9.19 -11.30
C GLY A 200 4.40 -9.54 -11.69
N GLY A 201 4.63 -9.95 -12.94
CA GLY A 201 5.98 -10.19 -13.47
C GLY A 201 6.84 -8.93 -13.35
N ILE A 202 8.11 -9.09 -12.97
CA ILE A 202 9.03 -7.96 -12.77
C ILE A 202 10.11 -7.96 -13.84
N ALA A 203 10.41 -6.77 -14.34
CA ALA A 203 11.68 -6.48 -15.01
C ALA A 203 12.38 -5.30 -14.36
N TYR A 204 13.70 -5.37 -14.22
CA TYR A 204 14.50 -4.39 -13.48
C TYR A 204 15.72 -3.94 -14.29
N ARG A 205 16.26 -2.78 -13.91
CA ARG A 205 17.47 -2.20 -14.48
C ARG A 205 18.52 -1.98 -13.38
N CYS A 206 19.79 -2.13 -13.75
CA CYS A 206 20.94 -1.96 -12.87
C CYS A 206 21.64 -0.60 -13.09
N ALA A 207 22.37 -0.09 -12.09
CA ALA A 207 23.05 1.21 -12.16
C ALA A 207 24.24 1.24 -13.13
N ASP A 208 24.99 0.15 -13.23
CA ASP A 208 26.17 -0.01 -14.09
C ASP A 208 25.83 0.14 -15.58
N THR A 209 24.58 -0.11 -15.96
CA THR A 209 24.08 0.10 -17.32
C THR A 209 23.65 1.55 -17.61
N MET A 210 23.59 2.45 -16.62
CA MET A 210 23.02 3.80 -16.80
C MET A 210 23.67 4.61 -17.93
N ASN A 211 24.96 4.42 -18.18
CA ASN A 211 25.72 5.21 -19.16
C ASN A 211 25.78 4.60 -20.57
N SER A 212 25.34 3.35 -20.79
CA SER A 212 25.52 2.69 -22.10
C SER A 212 24.41 1.75 -22.55
N SER A 213 23.57 1.20 -21.66
CA SER A 213 22.45 0.35 -22.06
C SER A 213 21.16 0.65 -21.28
N ARG A 214 20.02 0.67 -21.99
CA ARG A 214 18.68 0.77 -21.39
C ARG A 214 18.12 -0.63 -21.16
N GLU A 215 18.97 -1.53 -20.68
CA GLU A 215 18.62 -2.94 -20.53
C GLU A 215 17.77 -3.17 -19.29
N TYR A 216 16.59 -3.74 -19.51
CA TYR A 216 15.74 -4.28 -18.46
C TYR A 216 15.83 -5.80 -18.52
N TYR A 217 15.97 -6.41 -17.36
CA TYR A 217 16.10 -7.85 -17.19
C TYR A 217 14.89 -8.39 -16.43
N THR A 218 14.36 -9.54 -16.85
CA THR A 218 13.42 -10.30 -16.01
C THR A 218 14.11 -10.81 -14.75
N LEU A 219 13.37 -11.26 -13.74
CA LEU A 219 13.95 -11.88 -12.53
C LEU A 219 14.82 -13.10 -12.84
N GLN A 220 14.57 -13.80 -13.95
CA GLN A 220 15.40 -14.92 -14.44
C GLN A 220 16.65 -14.46 -15.18
N GLY A 221 16.84 -13.15 -15.37
CA GLY A 221 17.98 -12.55 -16.05
C GLY A 221 17.88 -12.52 -17.58
N ALA A 222 16.71 -12.80 -18.16
CA ALA A 222 16.51 -12.62 -19.60
C ALA A 222 16.35 -11.12 -19.92
N VAL A 223 16.89 -10.67 -21.05
CA VAL A 223 16.69 -9.28 -21.49
C VAL A 223 15.24 -9.11 -21.94
N LEU A 224 14.52 -8.20 -21.31
CA LEU A 224 13.17 -7.79 -21.71
C LEU A 224 13.23 -6.79 -22.88
N THR A 225 14.09 -5.78 -22.75
CA THR A 225 14.36 -4.76 -23.77
C THR A 225 15.73 -4.13 -23.50
N SER A 226 16.43 -3.68 -24.54
CA SER A 226 17.76 -3.05 -24.45
C SER A 226 17.83 -1.63 -25.03
N ALA A 227 16.87 -1.28 -25.89
CA ALA A 227 16.83 -0.02 -26.63
C ALA A 227 15.72 0.93 -26.16
N TYR A 228 14.89 0.49 -25.21
CA TYR A 228 13.70 1.23 -24.80
C TYR A 228 13.62 1.39 -23.28
N SER A 229 13.11 2.52 -22.83
CA SER A 229 12.74 2.83 -21.45
C SER A 229 11.23 2.59 -21.27
N PRO A 230 10.82 1.42 -20.76
CA PRO A 230 9.43 1.07 -20.59
C PRO A 230 8.77 1.88 -19.47
N VAL A 231 7.51 2.22 -19.66
CA VAL A 231 6.71 3.00 -18.69
C VAL A 231 5.44 2.28 -18.22
N ALA A 232 4.95 1.32 -18.99
CA ALA A 232 3.83 0.45 -18.60
C ALA A 232 3.95 -0.92 -19.28
N TRP A 233 3.51 -1.98 -18.62
CA TRP A 233 3.53 -3.36 -19.12
C TRP A 233 2.20 -4.04 -18.80
N ASN A 234 1.45 -4.39 -19.84
CA ASN A 234 0.09 -4.91 -19.66
C ASN A 234 0.03 -6.45 -19.52
N ALA A 235 -1.15 -6.94 -19.21
CA ALA A 235 -1.39 -8.37 -18.95
C ALA A 235 -1.17 -9.25 -20.19
N ASP A 236 -1.33 -8.69 -21.39
CA ASP A 236 -1.10 -9.37 -22.67
C ASP A 236 0.36 -9.30 -23.14
N ASP A 237 1.28 -8.88 -22.27
CA ASP A 237 2.72 -8.77 -22.52
C ASP A 237 3.15 -7.69 -23.54
N PHE A 238 2.29 -6.70 -23.80
CA PHE A 238 2.68 -5.49 -24.51
C PHE A 238 3.31 -4.48 -23.54
N ILE A 239 4.27 -3.71 -24.04
CA ILE A 239 4.99 -2.71 -23.25
C ILE A 239 4.90 -1.35 -23.94
N LEU A 240 4.46 -0.32 -23.22
CA LEU A 240 4.59 1.06 -23.66
C LEU A 240 5.97 1.59 -23.25
N ALA A 241 6.73 2.17 -24.17
CA ALA A 241 8.09 2.59 -23.89
C ALA A 241 8.55 3.81 -24.71
N TYR A 242 9.58 4.50 -24.22
CA TYR A 242 10.33 5.51 -24.97
C TYR A 242 11.59 4.90 -25.56
N ARG A 243 12.00 5.33 -26.76
CA ARG A 243 13.33 4.96 -27.30
C ARG A 243 14.41 5.96 -26.89
N ASP A 244 14.14 7.25 -27.04
CA ASP A 244 15.13 8.33 -26.90
C ASP A 244 14.75 9.31 -25.77
N SER A 245 15.07 10.60 -25.89
CA SER A 245 14.85 11.68 -24.92
C SER A 245 13.37 12.02 -24.68
N TYR A 246 12.55 10.99 -24.46
CA TYR A 246 11.10 11.06 -24.20
C TYR A 246 10.26 11.59 -25.36
N THR A 247 10.78 11.59 -26.59
CA THR A 247 10.10 12.22 -27.74
C THR A 247 9.30 11.29 -28.62
N THR A 248 9.66 10.01 -28.68
CA THR A 248 8.95 9.03 -29.50
C THR A 248 8.59 7.82 -28.65
N MET A 249 7.30 7.50 -28.66
CA MET A 249 6.73 6.39 -27.94
C MET A 249 6.53 5.20 -28.86
N PHE A 250 6.70 4.01 -28.30
CA PHE A 250 6.53 2.75 -28.99
C PHE A 250 5.69 1.82 -28.11
N VAL A 251 4.85 1.02 -28.76
CA VAL A 251 4.29 -0.20 -28.19
C VAL A 251 5.18 -1.34 -28.64
N LEU A 252 5.83 -2.00 -27.68
CA LEU A 252 6.53 -3.26 -27.92
C LEU A 252 5.50 -4.38 -27.78
N THR A 253 5.36 -5.19 -28.81
CA THR A 253 4.52 -6.38 -28.81
C THR A 253 5.13 -7.49 -27.92
N PRO A 254 4.42 -8.61 -27.70
CA PRO A 254 4.97 -9.75 -26.93
C PRO A 254 6.26 -10.33 -27.51
N ASP A 255 6.42 -10.32 -28.83
CA ASP A 255 7.67 -10.73 -29.50
C ASP A 255 8.73 -9.62 -29.55
N ARG A 256 8.46 -8.48 -28.89
CA ARG A 256 9.27 -7.27 -28.80
C ARG A 256 9.45 -6.51 -30.11
N THR A 257 8.62 -6.78 -31.12
CA THR A 257 8.50 -5.89 -32.29
C THR A 257 7.98 -4.52 -31.84
N ALA A 258 8.69 -3.46 -32.22
CA ALA A 258 8.34 -2.10 -31.85
C ALA A 258 7.40 -1.44 -32.88
N ILE A 259 6.23 -1.00 -32.41
CA ILE A 259 5.25 -0.25 -33.18
C ILE A 259 5.28 1.20 -32.71
N GLN A 260 5.60 2.13 -33.60
CA GLN A 260 5.62 3.55 -33.25
C GLN A 260 4.21 4.04 -32.95
N VAL A 261 4.05 4.78 -31.85
CA VAL A 261 2.77 5.38 -31.47
C VAL A 261 2.43 6.55 -32.41
N THR A 262 1.18 6.60 -32.88
CA THR A 262 0.62 7.64 -33.75
C THR A 262 -0.59 8.29 -33.09
N GLY A 263 -1.03 9.46 -33.57
CA GLY A 263 -2.21 10.17 -33.07
C GLY A 263 -1.97 11.08 -31.85
N LEU A 264 -0.87 10.90 -31.13
CA LEU A 264 -0.41 11.87 -30.12
C LEU A 264 -0.05 13.22 -30.79
N PRO A 265 -0.08 14.33 -30.04
CA PRO A 265 0.39 15.63 -30.53
C PRO A 265 1.82 15.51 -31.10
N THR A 266 2.11 16.23 -32.18
CA THR A 266 3.38 16.11 -32.95
C THR A 266 4.63 16.53 -32.19
N ARG A 267 4.47 17.10 -30.99
CA ARG A 267 5.56 17.50 -30.09
C ARG A 267 5.60 16.57 -28.90
N PRO A 268 6.79 16.29 -28.34
CA PRO A 268 6.96 15.36 -27.23
C PRO A 268 6.12 15.83 -26.05
N PRO A 269 4.99 15.17 -25.76
CA PRO A 269 4.15 15.64 -24.68
C PRO A 269 4.84 15.17 -23.39
N ILE A 270 4.86 16.02 -22.36
CA ILE A 270 5.52 15.65 -21.11
C ILE A 270 4.65 14.59 -20.44
N SER A 271 5.20 13.38 -20.33
CA SER A 271 4.56 12.27 -19.62
C SER A 271 4.28 12.67 -18.19
N ILE A 272 3.03 12.51 -17.78
CA ILE A 272 2.63 12.62 -16.37
C ILE A 272 2.62 11.22 -15.77
N SER A 273 1.89 10.30 -16.39
CA SER A 273 1.72 8.93 -15.94
C SER A 273 1.32 8.04 -17.11
N ALA A 274 1.74 6.78 -17.07
CA ALA A 274 1.24 5.73 -17.94
C ALA A 274 0.72 4.58 -17.07
N ARG A 275 -0.30 3.87 -17.56
CA ARG A 275 -0.89 2.71 -16.89
C ARG A 275 -1.28 1.65 -17.90
N ALA A 276 -1.14 0.39 -17.56
CA ALA A 276 -1.62 -0.70 -18.40
C ALA A 276 -3.15 -0.70 -18.46
N HIS A 277 -3.68 -1.12 -19.60
CA HIS A 277 -5.11 -1.29 -19.82
C HIS A 277 -5.35 -2.59 -20.59
N PRO A 278 -6.49 -3.30 -20.39
CA PRO A 278 -6.76 -4.56 -21.10
C PRO A 278 -6.70 -4.46 -22.64
N THR A 279 -6.94 -3.27 -23.19
CA THR A 279 -6.91 -3.01 -24.65
C THR A 279 -5.72 -2.16 -25.09
N GLY A 280 -4.71 -1.97 -24.24
CA GLY A 280 -3.59 -1.09 -24.52
C GLY A 280 -3.02 -0.42 -23.28
N PHE A 281 -3.00 0.90 -23.29
CA PHE A 281 -2.45 1.74 -22.22
C PHE A 281 -3.24 3.03 -22.06
N LEU A 282 -3.37 3.48 -20.82
CA LEU A 282 -3.77 4.84 -20.49
C LEU A 282 -2.52 5.71 -20.36
N PHE A 283 -2.52 6.88 -20.98
CA PHE A 283 -1.39 7.78 -21.00
C PHE A 283 -1.85 9.22 -20.71
N ALA A 284 -1.48 9.71 -19.54
CA ALA A 284 -1.72 11.09 -19.12
C ALA A 284 -0.52 11.95 -19.47
N THR A 285 -0.78 13.06 -20.15
CA THR A 285 0.26 13.90 -20.72
C THR A 285 -0.17 15.36 -20.76
N PHE A 286 0.78 16.27 -20.95
CA PHE A 286 0.46 17.68 -21.19
C PHE A 286 1.43 18.35 -22.18
N ASP A 287 0.94 19.37 -22.87
CA ASP A 287 1.75 20.20 -23.76
C ASP A 287 2.18 21.48 -23.03
N TYR A 288 3.40 21.45 -22.48
CA TYR A 288 3.97 22.57 -21.73
C TYR A 288 4.08 23.86 -22.57
N LEU A 289 4.33 23.75 -23.87
CA LEU A 289 4.59 24.91 -24.72
C LEU A 289 3.31 25.62 -25.16
N GLN A 290 2.21 24.88 -25.27
CA GLN A 290 0.92 25.45 -25.66
C GLN A 290 0.07 25.91 -24.48
N GLY A 291 0.44 25.55 -23.24
CA GLY A 291 -0.35 25.86 -22.05
C GLY A 291 -1.75 25.25 -22.08
N GLY A 292 -1.92 24.16 -22.85
CA GLY A 292 -3.20 23.45 -22.96
C GLY A 292 -3.50 22.62 -21.70
N PRO A 293 -4.77 22.18 -21.53
CA PRO A 293 -5.13 21.31 -20.42
C PRO A 293 -4.36 19.99 -20.51
N GLU A 294 -4.19 19.34 -19.37
CA GLU A 294 -3.67 17.98 -19.33
C GLU A 294 -4.68 17.03 -19.98
N GLN A 295 -4.19 16.00 -20.65
CA GLN A 295 -4.99 15.11 -21.50
C GLN A 295 -4.80 13.66 -21.09
N LEU A 296 -5.88 12.88 -21.21
CA LEU A 296 -5.84 11.43 -21.14
C LEU A 296 -5.97 10.85 -22.55
N TRP A 297 -5.02 9.98 -22.90
CA TRP A 297 -5.01 9.24 -24.16
C TRP A 297 -5.13 7.74 -23.88
N HIS A 298 -5.81 7.02 -24.76
CA HIS A 298 -5.74 5.57 -24.83
C HIS A 298 -4.88 5.19 -26.03
N ILE A 299 -3.79 4.45 -25.81
CA ILE A 299 -2.90 3.93 -26.83
C ILE A 299 -3.19 2.44 -26.96
N ASP A 300 -3.74 2.01 -28.09
CA ASP A 300 -4.04 0.59 -28.31
C ASP A 300 -2.79 -0.25 -28.59
N HIS A 301 -2.96 -1.57 -28.72
CA HIS A 301 -1.87 -2.50 -29.03
C HIS A 301 -1.24 -2.28 -30.42
N GLN A 302 -1.91 -1.54 -31.30
CA GLN A 302 -1.43 -1.17 -32.63
C GLN A 302 -0.72 0.20 -32.61
N GLY A 303 -0.53 0.80 -31.44
CA GLY A 303 0.11 2.10 -31.29
C GLY A 303 -0.75 3.26 -31.77
N VAL A 304 -2.05 3.11 -31.93
CA VAL A 304 -2.94 4.23 -32.27
C VAL A 304 -3.41 4.90 -30.98
N ALA A 305 -3.02 6.16 -30.80
CA ALA A 305 -3.46 6.98 -29.67
C ALA A 305 -4.76 7.69 -29.98
N THR A 306 -5.76 7.52 -29.12
CA THR A 306 -7.06 8.21 -29.18
C THR A 306 -7.25 9.05 -27.93
N LEU A 307 -7.58 10.34 -28.10
CA LEU A 307 -7.89 11.23 -26.99
C LEU A 307 -9.17 10.75 -26.29
N LYS A 308 -9.09 10.53 -24.97
CA LYS A 308 -10.23 10.15 -24.14
C LYS A 308 -10.91 11.36 -23.51
N GLY A 309 -10.14 12.38 -23.16
CA GLY A 309 -10.63 13.63 -22.60
C GLY A 309 -9.52 14.49 -22.02
N THR A 310 -9.91 15.52 -21.27
CA THR A 310 -9.02 16.52 -20.67
C THR A 310 -9.27 16.62 -19.19
N TYR A 311 -8.23 16.74 -18.37
CA TYR A 311 -8.38 17.04 -16.96
C TYR A 311 -8.70 18.52 -16.77
N GLY A 312 -9.65 18.83 -15.89
CA GLY A 312 -9.91 20.22 -15.53
C GLY A 312 -8.85 20.81 -14.61
N ASP A 313 -9.10 22.05 -14.19
CA ASP A 313 -8.21 22.79 -13.31
C ASP A 313 -8.10 22.14 -11.92
N PHE A 314 -7.00 22.45 -11.23
CA PHE A 314 -6.90 22.17 -9.80
C PHE A 314 -7.90 23.03 -9.01
N PRO A 315 -8.38 22.58 -7.83
CA PRO A 315 -9.06 23.43 -6.89
C PRO A 315 -8.27 24.71 -6.60
N ARG A 316 -8.97 25.81 -6.33
CA ARG A 316 -8.34 27.12 -6.09
C ARG A 316 -7.36 27.11 -4.92
N GLU A 317 -7.68 26.31 -3.91
CA GLU A 317 -6.88 26.06 -2.72
C GLU A 317 -5.64 25.19 -2.97
N ALA A 318 -5.55 24.51 -4.12
CA ALA A 318 -4.50 23.56 -4.47
C ALA A 318 -3.78 23.96 -5.78
N PRO A 319 -3.22 25.18 -5.90
CA PRO A 319 -2.78 25.72 -7.19
C PRO A 319 -1.48 25.08 -7.71
N TRP A 320 -0.73 24.38 -6.86
CA TRP A 320 0.55 23.79 -7.20
C TRP A 320 0.38 22.37 -7.73
N ARG A 321 1.26 21.97 -8.66
CA ARG A 321 1.24 20.64 -9.28
C ARG A 321 2.60 19.99 -9.16
N THR A 322 2.63 18.75 -8.66
CA THR A 322 3.79 17.87 -8.76
C THR A 322 3.37 16.46 -9.18
N GLY A 323 3.89 16.00 -10.33
CA GLY A 323 3.64 14.65 -10.86
C GLY A 323 2.16 14.23 -10.97
N GLY A 324 1.94 12.93 -11.09
CA GLY A 324 0.62 12.32 -10.94
C GLY A 324 0.64 10.81 -11.21
N ILE A 325 -0.38 10.12 -10.73
CA ILE A 325 -0.60 8.69 -10.93
C ILE A 325 -2.03 8.46 -11.42
N LEU A 326 -2.18 7.58 -12.39
CA LEU A 326 -3.49 7.16 -12.89
C LEU A 326 -4.10 6.05 -12.02
N ASP A 327 -5.38 6.20 -11.70
CA ASP A 327 -6.21 5.03 -11.38
C ASP A 327 -6.54 4.24 -12.65
N SER A 328 -7.23 3.09 -12.54
CA SER A 328 -7.51 2.26 -13.72
C SER A 328 -8.63 2.80 -14.60
N GLU A 329 -9.44 3.72 -14.07
CA GLU A 329 -10.50 4.40 -14.83
C GLU A 329 -9.92 5.59 -15.61
N GLY A 330 -8.69 6.00 -15.28
CA GLY A 330 -7.97 7.09 -15.91
C GLY A 330 -8.12 8.43 -15.20
N ALA A 331 -8.70 8.47 -13.99
CA ALA A 331 -8.62 9.67 -13.17
C ALA A 331 -7.18 9.85 -12.67
N LEU A 332 -6.75 11.10 -12.66
CA LEU A 332 -5.39 11.49 -12.32
C LEU A 332 -5.34 11.99 -10.88
N TYR A 333 -4.52 11.34 -10.07
CA TYR A 333 -4.21 11.76 -8.71
C TYR A 333 -2.88 12.50 -8.74
N SER A 334 -2.87 13.77 -8.32
CA SER A 334 -1.68 14.60 -8.33
C SER A 334 -1.41 15.14 -6.93
N MET A 335 -0.13 15.21 -6.57
CA MET A 335 0.31 15.95 -5.40
C MET A 335 0.18 17.45 -5.67
N SER A 336 -0.29 18.18 -4.67
CA SER A 336 -0.42 19.62 -4.64
C SER A 336 -0.07 20.14 -3.26
N SER A 337 -0.04 21.46 -3.07
CA SER A 337 0.23 22.06 -1.78
C SER A 337 -0.49 23.40 -1.61
N ILE A 338 -0.92 23.70 -0.38
CA ILE A 338 -1.25 25.06 0.06
C ILE A 338 0.04 25.70 0.59
N THR A 339 0.35 26.93 0.18
CA THR A 339 1.59 27.63 0.59
C THR A 339 1.37 28.77 1.59
N SER A 340 0.14 28.99 2.06
CA SER A 340 -0.17 30.09 2.99
C SER A 340 -1.36 29.75 3.89
N PRO A 341 -1.25 29.89 5.23
CA PRO A 341 -0.10 30.39 6.00
C PRO A 341 0.97 29.33 6.33
N LYS A 342 0.68 28.04 6.13
CA LYS A 342 1.60 26.90 6.32
C LYS A 342 1.66 26.10 5.02
N PHE A 343 2.79 25.42 4.79
CA PHE A 343 2.90 24.43 3.72
C PHE A 343 2.09 23.20 4.12
N VAL A 344 1.16 22.75 3.27
CA VAL A 344 0.31 21.59 3.52
C VAL A 344 0.25 20.77 2.25
N ASP A 345 0.66 19.50 2.31
CA ASP A 345 0.51 18.59 1.19
C ASP A 345 -0.97 18.19 0.98
N LEU A 346 -1.37 18.21 -0.28
CA LEU A 346 -2.70 17.82 -0.74
C LEU A 346 -2.58 16.76 -1.82
N ILE A 347 -3.56 15.85 -1.90
CA ILE A 347 -3.78 15.03 -3.09
C ILE A 347 -5.08 15.45 -3.75
N VAL A 348 -4.99 15.75 -5.04
CA VAL A 348 -6.13 16.15 -5.87
C VAL A 348 -6.45 15.05 -6.85
N LYS A 349 -7.69 14.57 -6.85
CA LYS A 349 -8.24 13.68 -7.88
C LYS A 349 -8.88 14.52 -8.98
N ARG A 350 -8.54 14.26 -10.23
CA ARG A 350 -9.14 14.89 -11.41
C ARG A 350 -9.69 13.84 -12.37
N ALA A 351 -10.96 13.95 -12.72
CA ALA A 351 -11.54 13.22 -13.84
C ALA A 351 -11.13 13.87 -15.17
N PHE A 352 -11.13 13.09 -16.25
CA PHE A 352 -10.78 13.57 -17.61
C PHE A 352 -11.99 14.12 -18.37
N ASP A 353 -13.01 14.61 -17.66
CA ASP A 353 -14.24 15.21 -18.19
C ASP A 353 -14.19 16.76 -18.21
N GLY A 354 -13.04 17.35 -17.91
CA GLY A 354 -12.83 18.79 -17.81
C GLY A 354 -13.32 19.43 -16.52
N SER A 355 -13.92 18.66 -15.59
CA SER A 355 -14.34 19.19 -14.29
C SER A 355 -13.14 19.54 -13.41
N THR A 356 -13.33 20.56 -12.56
CA THR A 356 -12.34 20.93 -11.54
C THR A 356 -12.08 19.74 -10.62
N GLY A 357 -10.81 19.52 -10.28
CA GLY A 357 -10.41 18.47 -9.36
C GLY A 357 -11.06 18.59 -7.98
N THR A 358 -10.93 17.53 -7.19
CA THR A 358 -11.36 17.50 -5.79
C THR A 358 -10.19 17.11 -4.90
N VAL A 359 -9.99 17.82 -3.80
CA VAL A 359 -9.03 17.43 -2.76
C VAL A 359 -9.55 16.15 -2.10
N VAL A 360 -8.84 15.04 -2.28
CA VAL A 360 -9.19 13.72 -1.71
C VAL A 360 -8.36 13.39 -0.48
N TYR A 361 -7.27 14.13 -0.26
CA TYR A 361 -6.47 14.05 0.95
C TYR A 361 -5.84 15.41 1.23
N SER A 362 -5.77 15.74 2.53
CA SER A 362 -5.11 16.95 3.01
C SER A 362 -4.37 16.65 4.30
N GLU A 363 -3.07 16.90 4.29
CA GLU A 363 -2.21 16.79 5.46
C GLU A 363 -2.65 17.73 6.59
N ALA A 364 -3.39 18.81 6.32
CA ALA A 364 -3.91 19.69 7.38
C ALA A 364 -4.98 19.01 8.26
N SER A 365 -5.54 17.88 7.82
CA SER A 365 -6.37 17.06 8.71
C SER A 365 -5.54 16.23 9.69
N ALA A 366 -4.21 16.23 9.55
CA ALA A 366 -3.26 15.62 10.47
C ALA A 366 -3.18 16.45 11.76
N PRO A 367 -3.00 15.81 12.92
CA PRO A 367 -2.77 16.50 14.18
C PRO A 367 -1.44 17.28 14.16
N GLU A 368 -1.44 18.55 14.61
CA GLU A 368 -0.27 19.44 14.58
C GLU A 368 0.91 18.96 15.44
N ASP A 369 0.63 18.30 16.58
CA ASP A 369 1.64 17.77 17.51
C ASP A 369 1.40 16.28 17.78
N VAL A 370 2.34 15.45 17.34
CA VAL A 370 2.34 14.01 17.60
C VAL A 370 2.93 13.75 18.99
N ASN A 371 2.09 13.69 20.02
CA ASN A 371 2.53 13.13 21.30
C ASN A 371 2.52 11.59 21.24
N TYR A 372 3.68 11.03 20.87
CA TYR A 372 3.94 9.60 20.71
C TYR A 372 3.56 8.74 21.94
N THR A 373 3.48 9.35 23.12
CA THR A 373 3.16 8.64 24.37
C THR A 373 1.67 8.59 24.70
N SER A 374 0.84 9.48 24.15
CA SER A 374 -0.56 9.64 24.59
C SER A 374 -1.64 9.47 23.52
N ASN A 375 -1.34 9.72 22.24
CA ASN A 375 -2.36 9.82 21.18
C ASN A 375 -2.20 8.82 20.03
N PHE A 376 -1.42 7.76 20.24
CA PHE A 376 -0.95 6.85 19.19
C PHE A 376 -2.03 6.32 18.22
N THR A 377 -3.26 6.08 18.67
CA THR A 377 -4.36 5.56 17.83
C THR A 377 -4.95 6.57 16.86
N ARG A 378 -4.66 7.88 17.00
CA ARG A 378 -5.16 8.95 16.12
C ARG A 378 -4.10 9.61 15.25
N LEU A 379 -2.81 9.39 15.54
CA LEU A 379 -1.71 10.18 14.97
C LEU A 379 -1.16 9.62 13.67
N PHE A 380 -1.21 8.30 13.47
CA PHE A 380 -0.82 7.68 12.20
C PHE A 380 -1.88 7.85 11.11
N ASN A 381 -2.84 8.75 11.34
CA ASN A 381 -3.99 8.86 10.47
C ASN A 381 -3.67 9.63 9.18
N LEU A 382 -2.49 10.25 9.09
CA LEU A 382 -2.08 11.10 7.98
C LEU A 382 -0.56 11.05 7.76
N ILE A 383 -0.20 11.18 6.50
CA ILE A 383 1.12 11.01 5.89
C ILE A 383 1.62 12.36 5.33
N HIS A 384 2.77 12.83 5.81
CA HIS A 384 3.46 14.01 5.25
C HIS A 384 4.34 13.62 4.05
N ALA A 385 4.49 14.47 3.01
CA ALA A 385 5.32 14.21 1.83
C ALA A 385 4.89 12.98 0.99
N SER A 386 3.62 12.99 0.57
CA SER A 386 2.95 11.82 -0.02
C SER A 386 3.39 11.49 -1.46
N THR A 387 4.31 10.56 -1.69
CA THR A 387 4.49 9.95 -3.02
C THR A 387 3.31 9.03 -3.33
N LEU A 388 2.73 9.19 -4.52
CA LEU A 388 1.63 8.34 -4.98
C LEU A 388 2.17 7.15 -5.76
N PHE A 389 1.54 6.00 -5.59
CA PHE A 389 1.74 4.87 -6.49
C PHE A 389 0.48 4.01 -6.60
N SER A 390 0.41 3.25 -7.68
CA SER A 390 -0.70 2.34 -7.96
C SER A 390 -0.20 1.04 -8.57
N GLY A 391 -1.11 0.09 -8.74
CA GLY A 391 -0.82 -1.11 -9.50
C GLY A 391 -0.73 -0.83 -11.01
N PRO A 392 0.03 -1.66 -11.74
CA PRO A 392 0.23 -1.53 -13.18
C PRO A 392 -1.07 -1.51 -13.99
#